data_AF-A0A9F2N5F2-F1
#
_entry.id   AF-A0A9F2N5F2-F1
#
_cell.length_a   1.000
_cell.length_b   1.000
_cell.length_c   1.000
_cell.angle_alpha   90.00
_cell.angle_beta   90.00
_cell.angle_gamma   90.00
#
_symmetry.space_group_name_H-M   'P 1'
#
loop_
_entity.id
_entity.type
_entity.pdbx_description
1 polymer ?
#
loop_
_entity_poly.entity_id
_entity_poly.type
_entity_poly.pdbx_seq_one_letter_code
_entity_poly.pdbx_strand_id
1 'polypeptide(L)'
;MSLKTPPSSAPGSPDRGDVSIVFVGKSGVGKSALLNAVRGMTEDDVGSAPVGAPVKSERPVMYPDLSHRNLLLWELSMDGEGQPADRWIGEADLLVLVTDNKFEGSHTRLALEAQEAGKKVYFARTKADLELHTLKRLMGKHYNRSEVLLALRGVCAESLGTLLLGEPFVFLISAFEPYALDCPQLREDLLKDVHQYERVVKPIPSDYDMISEREIAEIQEAYELGGLSEVVTRIQCSLEAICNTQLDIAVTGESGTGKSTFVNALRGMNDEEEGAAATGVIETTMQPTPYPYPGHTNVSLWDLPGIGTPNFKADKYLEAVEFSRYDFFIILASERFKENHVRLAQAIIQQGKQFYFVRTKVDNDLDAVQRKKNPPTEAEVLKEIRDDCRDKLFKAGLSDAKVFLLSSFAIDKFDFQVFVETMEQELPTHKRQAFLLSLPSVSMGIIEKKKKLLQQEVWKVALVSSLVAAVPLPGLAFTCDVSILLRKLSTYRQDFGLDAASLTRLAERSRKPMGVLRAEVHSSLGRSINKDVVIKLLGKATGTSLVVANLFIHRIPIYGALASGGISFHTTYSMLNQCLEELAADSQRVLMKAFESDV
;
A
#
# COMPACT_ATOMS: atom_id res chain seq x y z
N MET A 1 19.12 10.58 -46.78
CA MET A 1 17.68 10.30 -46.99
C MET A 1 17.03 10.28 -45.62
N SER A 2 16.03 11.15 -45.40
CA SER A 2 15.40 11.40 -44.11
C SER A 2 14.84 10.14 -43.46
N LEU A 3 15.17 9.95 -42.18
CA LEU A 3 14.54 8.98 -41.29
C LEU A 3 13.04 9.28 -41.23
N LYS A 4 12.22 8.38 -41.76
CA LYS A 4 10.78 8.35 -41.50
C LYS A 4 10.60 7.88 -40.06
N THR A 5 10.04 8.76 -39.24
CA THR A 5 9.43 8.43 -37.95
C THR A 5 8.45 7.26 -38.11
N PRO A 6 8.45 6.27 -37.21
CA PRO A 6 7.42 5.23 -37.22
C PRO A 6 6.06 5.87 -36.87
N PRO A 7 4.94 5.35 -37.42
CA PRO A 7 3.63 5.92 -37.15
C PRO A 7 3.30 5.74 -35.66
N SER A 8 2.87 6.84 -35.02
CA SER A 8 2.28 6.83 -33.69
C SER A 8 1.15 5.81 -33.64
N SER A 9 1.25 4.82 -32.76
CA SER A 9 0.15 3.91 -32.44
C SER A 9 -1.07 4.72 -31.99
N ALA A 10 -2.21 4.49 -32.62
CA ALA A 10 -3.48 5.13 -32.30
C ALA A 10 -3.88 4.91 -30.83
N PRO A 11 -4.57 5.87 -30.18
CA PRO A 11 -5.02 5.73 -28.81
C PRO A 11 -6.21 4.76 -28.78
N GLY A 12 -6.10 3.68 -27.98
CA GLY A 12 -7.21 2.75 -27.71
C GLY A 12 -7.08 1.36 -28.30
N SER A 13 -5.93 0.69 -28.18
CA SER A 13 -5.85 -0.77 -28.38
C SER A 13 -6.21 -1.51 -27.08
N PRO A 14 -6.96 -2.63 -27.11
CA PRO A 14 -7.23 -3.43 -25.93
C PRO A 14 -5.93 -3.95 -25.32
N ASP A 15 -5.81 -3.91 -23.98
CA ASP A 15 -4.66 -4.44 -23.24
C ASP A 15 -4.38 -5.88 -23.68
N ARG A 16 -3.26 -6.06 -24.38
CA ARG A 16 -2.75 -7.38 -24.78
C ARG A 16 -1.88 -7.89 -23.65
N GLY A 17 -2.02 -9.17 -23.29
CA GLY A 17 -1.19 -9.77 -22.24
C GLY A 17 0.28 -9.82 -22.62
N ASP A 18 1.14 -9.67 -21.62
CA ASP A 18 2.60 -9.78 -21.77
C ASP A 18 3.04 -11.20 -22.15
N VAL A 19 4.10 -11.28 -22.95
CA VAL A 19 4.70 -12.53 -23.44
C VAL A 19 6.16 -12.60 -23.01
N SER A 20 6.54 -13.70 -22.35
CA SER A 20 7.90 -13.96 -21.86
C SER A 20 8.67 -14.89 -22.79
N ILE A 21 9.79 -14.42 -23.33
CA ILE A 21 10.77 -15.21 -24.09
C ILE A 21 12.00 -15.44 -23.23
N VAL A 22 12.40 -16.70 -23.04
CA VAL A 22 13.60 -17.03 -22.26
C VAL A 22 14.71 -17.57 -23.16
N PHE A 23 15.86 -16.91 -23.13
CA PHE A 23 17.11 -17.32 -23.78
C PHE A 23 17.96 -18.15 -22.82
N VAL A 24 18.13 -19.44 -23.12
CA VAL A 24 18.81 -20.40 -22.25
C VAL A 24 20.03 -20.97 -22.95
N GLY A 25 21.17 -21.02 -22.24
CA GLY A 25 22.40 -21.61 -22.76
C GLY A 25 23.56 -21.49 -21.77
N LYS A 26 24.68 -22.17 -22.05
CA LYS A 26 25.90 -22.10 -21.23
C LYS A 26 26.48 -20.69 -21.14
N SER A 27 27.32 -20.44 -20.16
CA SER A 27 28.03 -19.17 -20.04
C SER A 27 29.01 -18.96 -21.19
N GLY A 28 29.08 -17.73 -21.71
CA GLY A 28 30.00 -17.36 -22.79
C GLY A 28 29.54 -17.73 -24.21
N VAL A 29 28.36 -18.33 -24.39
CA VAL A 29 27.80 -18.64 -25.73
C VAL A 29 27.19 -17.44 -26.44
N GLY A 30 27.29 -16.22 -25.89
CA GLY A 30 26.82 -15.01 -26.56
C GLY A 30 25.31 -14.74 -26.47
N LYS A 31 24.63 -15.20 -25.41
CA LYS A 31 23.21 -14.95 -25.16
C LYS A 31 22.87 -13.45 -25.10
N SER A 32 23.61 -12.67 -24.31
CA SER A 32 23.39 -11.23 -24.15
C SER A 32 23.52 -10.49 -25.48
N ALA A 33 24.48 -10.89 -26.32
CA ALA A 33 24.67 -10.31 -27.64
C ALA A 33 23.50 -10.65 -28.58
N LEU A 34 23.03 -11.91 -28.58
CA LEU A 34 21.85 -12.32 -29.34
C LEU A 34 20.59 -11.56 -28.88
N LEU A 35 20.42 -11.40 -27.56
CA LEU A 35 19.29 -10.67 -26.99
C LEU A 35 19.29 -9.20 -27.46
N ASN A 36 20.44 -8.55 -27.46
CA ASN A 36 20.59 -7.19 -28.00
C ASN A 36 20.28 -7.16 -29.51
N ALA A 37 20.79 -8.12 -30.28
CA ALA A 37 20.55 -8.19 -31.71
C ALA A 37 19.05 -8.36 -32.05
N VAL A 38 18.32 -9.20 -31.30
CA VAL A 38 16.86 -9.36 -31.45
C VAL A 38 16.11 -8.06 -31.12
N ARG A 39 16.57 -7.31 -30.12
CA ARG A 39 16.04 -5.97 -29.77
C ARG A 39 16.46 -4.88 -30.76
N GLY A 40 17.35 -5.17 -31.70
CA GLY A 40 17.95 -4.19 -32.61
C GLY A 40 18.86 -3.18 -31.91
N MET A 41 19.46 -3.58 -30.78
CA MET A 41 20.36 -2.77 -29.96
C MET A 41 21.81 -3.18 -30.18
N THR A 42 22.71 -2.23 -29.97
CA THR A 42 24.17 -2.38 -29.92
C THR A 42 24.66 -2.31 -28.48
N GLU A 43 25.92 -2.68 -28.22
CA GLU A 43 26.49 -2.68 -26.86
C GLU A 43 26.56 -1.27 -26.25
N ASP A 44 26.66 -0.24 -27.10
CA ASP A 44 26.75 1.17 -26.69
C ASP A 44 25.38 1.79 -26.33
N ASP A 45 24.28 1.10 -26.62
CA ASP A 45 22.94 1.59 -26.35
C ASP A 45 22.58 1.48 -24.86
N VAL A 46 21.95 2.53 -24.32
CA VAL A 46 21.50 2.56 -22.92
C VAL A 46 20.44 1.47 -22.68
N GLY A 47 20.71 0.55 -21.76
CA GLY A 47 19.82 -0.59 -21.46
C GLY A 47 20.10 -1.85 -22.28
N SER A 48 21.24 -1.91 -22.98
CA SER A 48 21.78 -3.13 -23.60
C SER A 48 22.22 -4.14 -22.54
N ALA A 49 22.13 -5.43 -22.88
CA ALA A 49 22.66 -6.50 -22.05
C ALA A 49 24.21 -6.53 -22.16
N PRO A 50 24.94 -6.70 -21.03
CA PRO A 50 26.41 -6.67 -21.05
C PRO A 50 26.99 -7.91 -21.74
N VAL A 51 27.73 -7.72 -22.83
CA VAL A 51 28.24 -8.83 -23.65
C VAL A 51 29.60 -9.37 -23.17
N GLY A 52 30.41 -8.53 -22.49
CA GLY A 52 31.78 -8.86 -22.08
C GLY A 52 31.92 -9.64 -20.76
N ALA A 53 30.87 -9.72 -19.95
CA ALA A 53 30.89 -10.39 -18.64
C ALA A 53 29.90 -11.56 -18.64
N PRO A 54 30.36 -12.81 -18.54
CA PRO A 54 29.45 -13.95 -18.48
C PRO A 54 28.51 -13.84 -17.27
N VAL A 55 27.19 -13.89 -17.52
CA VAL A 55 26.18 -13.97 -16.47
C VAL A 55 26.33 -15.31 -15.74
N LYS A 56 27.04 -15.31 -14.61
CA LYS A 56 27.20 -16.47 -13.71
C LYS A 56 26.11 -16.51 -12.64
N SER A 57 24.88 -16.19 -13.03
CA SER A 57 23.71 -16.21 -12.14
C SER A 57 22.92 -17.49 -12.36
N GLU A 58 22.54 -18.16 -11.27
CA GLU A 58 21.56 -19.26 -11.28
C GLU A 58 20.12 -18.76 -11.48
N ARG A 59 19.90 -17.43 -11.48
CA ARG A 59 18.61 -16.75 -11.68
C ARG A 59 18.55 -16.03 -13.03
N PRO A 60 17.39 -16.02 -13.72
CA PRO A 60 17.23 -15.34 -14.99
C PRO A 60 17.32 -13.81 -14.82
N VAL A 61 17.91 -13.15 -15.82
CA VAL A 61 18.04 -11.69 -15.89
C VAL A 61 17.09 -11.17 -16.98
N MET A 62 16.22 -10.22 -16.65
CA MET A 62 15.23 -9.68 -17.59
C MET A 62 15.71 -8.42 -18.29
N TYR A 63 15.43 -8.31 -19.57
CA TYR A 63 15.69 -7.17 -20.44
C TYR A 63 14.42 -6.82 -21.23
N PRO A 64 13.83 -5.62 -21.04
CA PRO A 64 12.61 -5.24 -21.73
C PRO A 64 12.86 -4.82 -23.18
N ASP A 65 11.94 -5.10 -24.10
CA ASP A 65 11.99 -4.59 -25.47
C ASP A 65 11.39 -3.17 -25.54
N LEU A 66 12.19 -2.18 -25.95
CA LEU A 66 11.73 -0.78 -26.04
C LEU A 66 10.77 -0.54 -27.23
N SER A 67 10.80 -1.41 -28.24
CA SER A 67 9.95 -1.35 -29.42
C SER A 67 8.64 -2.14 -29.24
N HIS A 68 8.64 -3.17 -28.39
CA HIS A 68 7.50 -4.02 -28.09
C HIS A 68 7.23 -4.08 -26.59
N ARG A 69 6.34 -3.21 -26.10
CA ARG A 69 6.09 -3.02 -24.65
C ARG A 69 5.60 -4.26 -23.91
N ASN A 70 4.95 -5.21 -24.60
CA ASN A 70 4.40 -6.43 -24.01
C ASN A 70 5.39 -7.61 -24.07
N LEU A 71 6.64 -7.38 -24.47
CA LEU A 71 7.63 -8.43 -24.71
C LEU A 71 8.74 -8.39 -23.66
N LEU A 72 8.82 -9.46 -22.86
CA LEU A 72 9.83 -9.64 -21.81
C LEU A 72 10.87 -10.66 -22.26
N LEU A 73 12.14 -10.24 -22.36
CA LEU A 73 13.23 -11.11 -22.79
C LEU A 73 14.10 -11.46 -21.58
N TRP A 74 14.25 -12.75 -21.29
CA TRP A 74 14.98 -13.24 -20.13
C TRP A 74 16.25 -13.96 -20.58
N GLU A 75 17.36 -13.76 -19.87
CA GLU A 75 18.61 -14.50 -20.07
C GLU A 75 18.86 -15.44 -18.90
N LEU A 76 19.04 -16.74 -19.17
CA LEU A 76 19.27 -17.77 -18.18
C LEU A 76 20.52 -18.60 -18.49
N SER A 77 21.34 -18.85 -17.46
CA SER A 77 22.54 -19.70 -17.57
C SER A 77 22.26 -21.14 -17.16
N MET A 78 22.91 -22.09 -17.85
CA MET A 78 22.80 -23.53 -17.59
C MET A 78 23.87 -24.08 -16.64
N ASP A 79 24.81 -23.26 -16.17
CA ASP A 79 26.02 -23.74 -15.47
C ASP A 79 25.88 -23.91 -13.94
N GLY A 80 24.66 -23.80 -13.38
CA GLY A 80 24.40 -23.98 -11.94
C GLY A 80 24.36 -25.45 -11.51
N GLU A 81 24.95 -25.79 -10.36
CA GLU A 81 24.85 -27.13 -9.78
C GLU A 81 23.45 -27.35 -9.17
N GLY A 82 22.62 -28.13 -9.88
CA GLY A 82 21.28 -28.54 -9.44
C GLY A 82 20.17 -27.88 -10.23
N GLN A 83 19.32 -28.69 -10.89
CA GLN A 83 18.18 -28.36 -11.78
C GLN A 83 17.60 -26.92 -11.66
N PRO A 84 18.22 -25.88 -12.26
CA PRO A 84 17.73 -24.51 -12.15
C PRO A 84 16.78 -24.16 -13.31
N ALA A 85 17.03 -24.67 -14.52
CA ALA A 85 16.29 -24.31 -15.73
C ALA A 85 14.88 -24.92 -15.78
N ASP A 86 14.71 -26.12 -15.24
CA ASP A 86 13.46 -26.90 -15.25
C ASP A 86 12.32 -26.13 -14.52
N ARG A 87 12.66 -25.29 -13.53
CA ARG A 87 11.69 -24.46 -12.77
C ARG A 87 11.18 -23.24 -13.56
N TRP A 88 11.99 -22.69 -14.46
CA TRP A 88 11.65 -21.48 -15.25
C TRP A 88 11.00 -21.81 -16.59
N ILE A 89 11.10 -23.07 -17.07
CA ILE A 89 10.36 -23.50 -18.25
C ILE A 89 8.87 -23.23 -18.07
N GLY A 90 8.31 -23.46 -16.87
CA GLY A 90 6.91 -23.19 -16.55
C GLY A 90 6.46 -21.74 -16.79
N GLU A 91 7.39 -20.78 -16.67
CA GLU A 91 7.12 -19.33 -16.75
C GLU A 91 7.32 -18.76 -18.17
N ALA A 92 8.07 -19.46 -19.04
CA ALA A 92 8.32 -19.01 -20.42
C ALA A 92 7.12 -19.27 -21.35
N ASP A 93 6.66 -18.30 -22.12
CA ASP A 93 5.72 -18.55 -23.22
C ASP A 93 6.45 -19.13 -24.44
N LEU A 94 7.66 -18.63 -24.68
CA LEU A 94 8.56 -19.07 -25.74
C LEU A 94 9.97 -19.32 -25.18
N LEU A 95 10.64 -20.35 -25.70
CA LEU A 95 11.99 -20.71 -25.29
C LEU A 95 12.96 -20.58 -26.47
N VAL A 96 14.13 -19.98 -26.25
CA VAL A 96 15.23 -19.91 -27.22
C VAL A 96 16.45 -20.60 -26.61
N LEU A 97 16.81 -21.76 -27.16
CA LEU A 97 18.01 -22.49 -26.76
C LEU A 97 19.21 -22.02 -27.57
N VAL A 98 20.26 -21.58 -26.87
CA VAL A 98 21.42 -20.90 -27.45
C VAL A 98 22.69 -21.70 -27.22
N THR A 99 23.43 -21.96 -28.30
CA THR A 99 24.77 -22.58 -28.27
C THR A 99 25.71 -21.82 -29.21
N ASP A 100 27.01 -21.91 -29.00
CA ASP A 100 28.02 -21.44 -29.97
C ASP A 100 28.67 -22.60 -30.76
N ASN A 101 28.23 -23.84 -30.53
CA ASN A 101 28.73 -25.04 -31.19
C ASN A 101 27.61 -26.06 -31.43
N LYS A 102 27.73 -27.28 -30.89
CA LYS A 102 26.69 -28.33 -30.93
C LYS A 102 25.73 -28.20 -29.76
N PHE A 103 24.51 -28.66 -29.94
CA PHE A 103 23.61 -28.88 -28.82
C PHE A 103 24.05 -30.13 -28.05
N GLU A 104 23.92 -30.08 -26.73
CA GLU A 104 24.27 -31.19 -25.83
C GLU A 104 23.00 -31.80 -25.23
N GLY A 105 23.10 -32.99 -24.62
CA GLY A 105 21.95 -33.69 -24.05
C GLY A 105 21.14 -32.87 -23.02
N SER A 106 21.78 -31.90 -22.35
CA SER A 106 21.10 -30.94 -21.47
C SER A 106 20.14 -30.01 -22.21
N HIS A 107 20.49 -29.57 -23.43
CA HIS A 107 19.63 -28.75 -24.28
C HIS A 107 18.47 -29.59 -24.82
N THR A 108 18.74 -30.83 -25.23
CA THR A 108 17.72 -31.77 -25.72
C THR A 108 16.67 -32.07 -24.65
N ARG A 109 17.10 -32.26 -23.39
CA ARG A 109 16.19 -32.49 -22.26
C ARG A 109 15.26 -31.30 -22.03
N LEU A 110 15.79 -30.08 -21.97
CA LEU A 110 14.99 -28.86 -21.79
C LEU A 110 14.03 -28.61 -22.94
N ALA A 111 14.46 -28.90 -24.18
CA ALA A 111 13.59 -28.81 -25.35
C ALA A 111 12.39 -29.75 -25.24
N LEU A 112 12.62 -31.00 -24.79
CA LEU A 112 11.57 -32.01 -24.61
C LEU A 112 10.57 -31.58 -23.53
N GLU A 113 11.05 -31.14 -22.36
CA GLU A 113 10.22 -30.67 -21.26
C GLU A 113 9.37 -29.46 -21.65
N ALA A 114 9.94 -28.50 -22.39
CA ALA A 114 9.20 -27.35 -22.89
C ALA A 114 8.12 -27.74 -23.90
N GLN A 115 8.41 -28.70 -24.79
CA GLN A 115 7.44 -29.21 -25.76
C GLN A 115 6.32 -30.01 -25.09
N GLU A 116 6.62 -30.84 -24.08
CA GLU A 116 5.62 -31.54 -23.26
C GLU A 116 4.71 -30.54 -22.51
N ALA A 117 5.25 -29.40 -22.09
CA ALA A 117 4.50 -28.29 -21.52
C ALA A 117 3.72 -27.45 -22.56
N GLY A 118 3.74 -27.83 -23.84
CA GLY A 118 3.03 -27.13 -24.93
C GLY A 118 3.65 -25.80 -25.35
N LYS A 119 4.92 -25.56 -25.00
CA LYS A 119 5.65 -24.32 -25.30
C LYS A 119 6.43 -24.49 -26.60
N LYS A 120 6.59 -23.38 -27.34
CA LYS A 120 7.37 -23.38 -28.58
C LYS A 120 8.83 -23.09 -28.29
N VAL A 121 9.71 -23.86 -28.95
CA VAL A 121 11.16 -23.84 -28.73
C VAL A 121 11.88 -23.48 -30.03
N TYR A 122 12.78 -22.52 -29.93
CA TYR A 122 13.67 -22.04 -30.98
C TYR A 122 15.10 -22.46 -30.69
N PHE A 123 15.88 -22.73 -31.74
CA PHE A 123 17.26 -23.17 -31.63
C PHE A 123 18.18 -22.16 -32.32
N ALA A 124 19.10 -21.54 -31.58
CA ALA A 124 20.01 -20.54 -32.10
C ALA A 124 21.48 -20.96 -31.90
N ARG A 125 22.25 -20.92 -33.00
CA ARG A 125 23.72 -21.05 -32.98
C ARG A 125 24.34 -19.67 -33.16
N THR A 126 24.99 -19.15 -32.13
CA THR A 126 25.71 -17.87 -32.16
C THR A 126 27.13 -18.05 -32.71
N LYS A 127 27.84 -16.94 -32.95
CA LYS A 127 29.22 -16.90 -33.47
C LYS A 127 29.39 -17.58 -34.84
N ALA A 128 28.31 -17.73 -35.60
CA ALA A 128 28.34 -18.38 -36.91
C ALA A 128 29.15 -17.58 -37.95
N ASP A 129 29.22 -16.26 -37.79
CA ASP A 129 30.07 -15.35 -38.57
C ASP A 129 31.57 -15.69 -38.43
N LEU A 130 32.04 -15.95 -37.21
CA LEU A 130 33.43 -16.31 -36.94
C LEU A 130 33.80 -17.66 -37.59
N GLU A 131 32.89 -18.64 -37.53
CA GLU A 131 33.08 -19.94 -38.16
C GLU A 131 33.06 -19.86 -39.68
N LEU A 132 32.14 -19.09 -40.26
CA LEU A 132 32.09 -18.84 -41.70
C LEU A 132 33.37 -18.19 -42.19
N HIS A 133 33.89 -17.22 -41.46
CA HIS A 133 35.16 -16.57 -41.78
C HIS A 133 36.32 -17.57 -41.73
N THR A 134 36.36 -18.41 -40.69
CA THR A 134 37.40 -19.45 -40.54
C THR A 134 37.35 -20.47 -41.67
N LEU A 135 36.15 -20.99 -42.01
CA LEU A 135 35.97 -21.97 -43.08
C LEU A 135 36.25 -21.39 -44.46
N LYS A 136 35.93 -20.11 -44.69
CA LYS A 136 36.31 -19.40 -45.93
C LYS A 136 37.82 -19.36 -46.11
N ARG A 137 38.59 -19.15 -45.03
CA ARG A 137 40.06 -19.17 -45.08
C ARG A 137 40.63 -20.57 -45.33
N LEU A 138 40.03 -21.60 -44.73
CA LEU A 138 40.49 -22.99 -44.86
C LEU A 138 40.16 -23.60 -46.23
N MET A 139 38.96 -23.34 -46.76
CA MET A 139 38.47 -23.94 -48.00
C MET A 139 38.90 -23.16 -49.26
N GLY A 140 39.28 -21.88 -49.10
CA GLY A 140 39.79 -21.05 -50.19
C GLY A 140 38.85 -21.02 -51.41
N LYS A 141 39.33 -21.50 -52.56
CA LYS A 141 38.56 -21.55 -53.82
C LYS A 141 37.38 -22.54 -53.80
N HIS A 142 37.38 -23.50 -52.88
CA HIS A 142 36.30 -24.48 -52.73
C HIS A 142 35.22 -24.03 -51.74
N TYR A 143 35.31 -22.81 -51.22
CA TYR A 143 34.31 -22.28 -50.30
C TYR A 143 33.00 -21.99 -51.02
N ASN A 144 31.96 -22.76 -50.71
CA ASN A 144 30.58 -22.44 -51.05
C ASN A 144 29.83 -22.06 -49.77
N ARG A 145 29.39 -20.80 -49.69
CA ARG A 145 28.70 -20.26 -48.51
C ARG A 145 27.44 -21.05 -48.18
N SER A 146 26.64 -21.43 -49.17
CA SER A 146 25.36 -22.12 -48.95
C SER A 146 25.56 -23.54 -48.42
N GLU A 147 26.54 -24.27 -48.96
CA GLU A 147 26.90 -25.62 -48.49
C GLU A 147 27.43 -25.59 -47.06
N VAL A 148 28.26 -24.59 -46.72
CA VAL A 148 28.78 -24.44 -45.35
C VAL A 148 27.68 -24.11 -44.36
N LEU A 149 26.76 -23.19 -44.70
CA LEU A 149 25.60 -22.89 -43.85
C LEU A 149 24.70 -24.12 -43.64
N LEU A 150 24.49 -24.93 -44.68
CA LEU A 150 23.74 -26.18 -44.59
C LEU A 150 24.45 -27.19 -43.68
N ALA A 151 25.76 -27.35 -43.83
CA ALA A 151 26.58 -28.24 -42.99
C ALA A 151 26.56 -27.80 -41.52
N LEU A 152 26.70 -26.50 -41.23
CA LEU A 152 26.66 -25.97 -39.86
C LEU A 152 25.31 -26.26 -39.18
N ARG A 153 24.20 -26.13 -39.91
CA ARG A 153 22.86 -26.51 -39.40
C ARG A 153 22.74 -28.01 -39.19
N GLY A 154 23.16 -28.82 -40.15
CA GLY A 154 23.10 -30.28 -40.07
C GLY A 154 23.85 -30.81 -38.84
N VAL A 155 25.04 -30.28 -38.58
CA VAL A 155 25.88 -30.65 -37.43
C VAL A 155 25.21 -30.34 -36.08
N CYS A 156 24.44 -29.24 -35.99
CA CYS A 156 23.65 -28.91 -34.80
C CYS A 156 22.39 -29.77 -34.69
N ALA A 157 21.67 -29.97 -35.79
CA ALA A 157 20.42 -30.72 -35.84
C ALA A 157 20.62 -32.21 -35.54
N GLU A 158 21.72 -32.80 -36.03
CA GLU A 158 22.10 -34.19 -35.75
C GLU A 158 22.23 -34.46 -34.23
N SER A 159 22.69 -33.45 -33.47
CA SER A 159 22.86 -33.55 -32.02
C SER A 159 21.53 -33.48 -31.25
N LEU A 160 20.45 -33.01 -31.88
CA LEU A 160 19.10 -32.93 -31.29
C LEU A 160 18.30 -34.23 -31.47
N GLY A 161 18.70 -35.09 -32.42
CA GLY A 161 18.18 -36.44 -32.62
C GLY A 161 16.73 -36.52 -33.15
N THR A 162 16.33 -37.71 -33.61
CA THR A 162 14.99 -38.06 -34.12
C THR A 162 13.85 -38.00 -33.08
N LEU A 163 14.13 -37.46 -31.89
CA LEU A 163 13.20 -37.37 -30.75
C LEU A 163 12.22 -36.20 -30.84
N LEU A 164 12.54 -35.19 -31.65
CA LEU A 164 11.65 -34.09 -32.00
C LEU A 164 10.92 -34.51 -33.28
N LEU A 165 9.59 -34.35 -33.38
CA LEU A 165 8.74 -34.78 -34.51
C LEU A 165 9.00 -33.99 -35.83
N GLY A 166 10.27 -33.81 -36.23
CA GLY A 166 10.78 -33.11 -37.41
C GLY A 166 12.24 -32.69 -37.24
N GLU A 167 12.96 -32.42 -38.33
CA GLU A 167 14.30 -31.81 -38.26
C GLU A 167 14.19 -30.34 -37.77
N PRO A 168 14.70 -29.99 -36.58
CA PRO A 168 14.55 -28.64 -36.04
C PRO A 168 15.40 -27.64 -36.85
N PHE A 169 14.79 -26.51 -37.22
CA PHE A 169 15.52 -25.43 -37.88
C PHE A 169 16.40 -24.70 -36.86
N VAL A 170 17.71 -24.69 -37.11
CA VAL A 170 18.70 -23.98 -36.29
C VAL A 170 19.03 -22.64 -36.95
N PHE A 171 18.69 -21.56 -36.25
CA PHE A 171 19.01 -20.19 -36.67
C PHE A 171 20.50 -19.93 -36.45
N LEU A 172 21.21 -19.56 -37.52
CA LEU A 172 22.60 -19.16 -37.47
C LEU A 172 22.67 -17.65 -37.25
N ILE A 173 23.29 -17.24 -36.14
CA ILE A 173 23.23 -15.88 -35.61
C ILE A 173 24.60 -15.23 -35.64
N SER A 174 24.64 -14.01 -36.17
CA SER A 174 25.73 -13.05 -35.96
C SER A 174 25.24 -12.01 -34.98
N ALA A 175 25.68 -12.11 -33.72
CA ALA A 175 25.16 -11.26 -32.65
C ALA A 175 25.65 -9.80 -32.74
N PHE A 176 26.77 -9.57 -33.43
CA PHE A 176 27.33 -8.24 -33.68
C PHE A 176 26.81 -7.59 -34.98
N GLU A 177 26.13 -8.36 -35.82
CA GLU A 177 25.52 -7.89 -37.06
C GLU A 177 24.03 -8.26 -37.07
N PRO A 178 23.15 -7.46 -36.43
CA PRO A 178 21.72 -7.80 -36.25
C PRO A 178 20.94 -7.98 -37.56
N TYR A 179 21.50 -7.53 -38.69
CA TYR A 179 20.91 -7.66 -40.03
C TYR A 179 21.52 -8.80 -40.87
N ALA A 180 22.51 -9.52 -40.35
CA ALA A 180 23.19 -10.59 -41.05
C ALA A 180 22.66 -11.97 -40.65
N LEU A 181 22.93 -12.97 -41.51
CA LEU A 181 22.51 -14.36 -41.32
C LEU A 181 21.01 -14.48 -41.04
N ASP A 182 20.62 -15.30 -40.06
CA ASP A 182 19.22 -15.60 -39.76
C ASP A 182 18.65 -14.69 -38.65
N CYS A 183 19.39 -13.67 -38.18
CA CYS A 183 18.92 -12.77 -37.11
C CYS A 183 17.59 -12.07 -37.44
N PRO A 184 17.38 -11.51 -38.65
CA PRO A 184 16.10 -10.90 -39.01
C PRO A 184 14.95 -11.91 -39.04
N GLN A 185 15.21 -13.12 -39.55
CA GLN A 185 14.21 -14.20 -39.61
C GLN A 185 13.82 -14.67 -38.22
N LEU A 186 14.79 -14.84 -37.32
CA LEU A 186 14.53 -15.21 -35.92
C LEU A 186 13.64 -14.15 -35.25
N ARG A 187 13.97 -12.87 -35.43
CA ARG A 187 13.17 -11.77 -34.86
C ARG A 187 11.75 -11.78 -35.40
N GLU A 188 11.58 -11.92 -36.72
CA GLU A 188 10.26 -11.97 -37.35
C GLU A 188 9.43 -13.15 -36.83
N ASP A 189 10.03 -14.34 -36.74
CA ASP A 189 9.36 -15.54 -36.26
C ASP A 189 8.97 -15.43 -34.77
N LEU A 190 9.86 -14.90 -33.92
CA LEU A 190 9.57 -14.65 -32.51
C LEU A 190 8.42 -13.65 -32.37
N LEU A 191 8.45 -12.52 -33.09
CA LEU A 191 7.39 -11.53 -33.03
C LEU A 191 6.06 -12.09 -33.54
N LYS A 192 6.06 -12.87 -34.62
CA LYS A 192 4.85 -13.52 -35.15
C LYS A 192 4.19 -14.42 -34.11
N ASP A 193 4.98 -15.17 -33.36
CA ASP A 193 4.45 -16.02 -32.30
C ASP A 193 4.00 -15.23 -31.08
N VAL A 194 4.72 -14.18 -30.68
CA VAL A 194 4.31 -13.27 -29.61
C VAL A 194 2.86 -12.81 -29.82
N HIS A 195 2.49 -12.44 -31.06
CA HIS A 195 1.12 -12.05 -31.40
C HIS A 195 0.07 -13.16 -31.20
N GLN A 196 0.45 -14.44 -31.17
CA GLN A 196 -0.46 -15.56 -30.87
C GLN A 196 -0.64 -15.77 -29.36
N TYR A 197 0.41 -15.48 -28.58
CA TYR A 197 0.40 -15.55 -27.11
C TYR A 197 -0.19 -14.29 -26.47
N GLU A 198 -0.25 -13.16 -27.20
CA GLU A 198 -1.03 -11.95 -26.88
C GLU A 198 -2.54 -12.26 -26.84
N ARG A 199 -3.02 -13.06 -25.88
CA ARG A 199 -4.46 -13.22 -25.63
C ARG A 199 -4.98 -11.94 -24.97
N VAL A 200 -6.19 -11.54 -25.40
CA VAL A 200 -6.97 -10.45 -24.80
C VAL A 200 -7.08 -10.69 -23.30
N VAL A 201 -6.59 -9.74 -22.51
CA VAL A 201 -6.87 -9.67 -21.07
C VAL A 201 -8.39 -9.64 -20.93
N LYS A 202 -9.01 -10.73 -20.47
CA LYS A 202 -10.33 -10.59 -19.86
C LYS A 202 -10.11 -9.67 -18.66
N PRO A 203 -10.79 -8.52 -18.56
CA PRO A 203 -10.60 -7.63 -17.45
C PRO A 203 -11.05 -8.40 -16.21
N ILE A 204 -10.08 -8.90 -15.45
CA ILE A 204 -10.26 -9.10 -14.03
C ILE A 204 -10.54 -7.66 -13.55
N PRO A 205 -11.66 -7.38 -12.87
CA PRO A 205 -11.90 -6.07 -12.30
C PRO A 205 -10.68 -5.72 -11.44
N SER A 206 -9.85 -4.84 -11.96
CA SER A 206 -8.54 -4.58 -11.40
C SER A 206 -8.77 -3.54 -10.31
N ASP A 207 -8.48 -3.88 -9.06
CA ASP A 207 -8.40 -2.96 -7.92
C ASP A 207 -7.27 -1.89 -8.08
N TYR A 208 -6.81 -1.63 -9.30
CA TYR A 208 -5.55 -0.95 -9.62
C TYR A 208 -5.71 0.49 -10.15
N ASP A 209 -6.81 1.17 -9.83
CA ASP A 209 -6.90 2.65 -9.88
C ASP A 209 -6.35 3.29 -8.59
N MET A 210 -5.13 2.88 -8.21
CA MET A 210 -4.56 3.17 -6.89
C MET A 210 -3.81 4.50 -6.78
N ILE A 211 -3.28 5.01 -7.90
CA ILE A 211 -2.57 6.29 -7.97
C ILE A 211 -3.24 7.10 -9.06
N SER A 212 -3.73 8.28 -8.71
CA SER A 212 -4.38 9.16 -9.67
C SER A 212 -3.39 9.69 -10.70
N GLU A 213 -3.87 10.02 -11.90
CA GLU A 213 -3.04 10.68 -12.94
C GLU A 213 -2.40 11.99 -12.43
N ARG A 214 -3.09 12.67 -11.50
CA ARG A 214 -2.55 13.85 -10.81
C ARG A 214 -1.32 13.50 -9.96
N GLU A 215 -1.41 12.47 -9.12
CA GLU A 215 -0.29 12.02 -8.29
C GLU A 215 0.88 11.53 -9.14
N ILE A 216 0.61 10.86 -10.27
CA ILE A 216 1.66 10.46 -11.23
C ILE A 216 2.36 11.68 -11.82
N ALA A 217 1.60 12.71 -12.23
CA ALA A 217 2.16 13.95 -12.73
C ALA A 217 3.00 14.69 -11.67
N GLU A 218 2.54 14.72 -10.42
CA GLU A 218 3.28 15.31 -9.29
C GLU A 218 4.61 14.58 -9.02
N ILE A 219 4.62 13.25 -9.12
CA ILE A 219 5.84 12.42 -9.02
C ILE A 219 6.79 12.71 -10.18
N GLN A 220 6.27 12.81 -11.41
CA GLN A 220 7.07 13.11 -12.58
C GLN A 220 7.73 14.49 -12.48
N GLU A 221 6.95 15.50 -12.10
CA GLU A 221 7.45 16.87 -11.90
C GLU A 221 8.55 16.91 -10.83
N ALA A 222 8.34 16.22 -9.71
CA ALA A 222 9.34 16.10 -8.64
C ALA A 222 10.65 15.48 -9.15
N TYR A 223 10.53 14.44 -9.97
CA TYR A 223 11.67 13.76 -10.57
C TYR A 223 12.42 14.66 -11.57
N GLU A 224 11.70 15.44 -12.39
CA GLU A 224 12.30 16.40 -13.33
C GLU A 224 13.03 17.54 -12.61
N LEU A 225 12.53 17.98 -11.45
CA LEU A 225 13.11 19.09 -10.68
C LEU A 225 14.34 18.70 -9.85
N GLY A 226 14.38 17.50 -9.28
CA GLY A 226 15.45 17.11 -8.35
C GLY A 226 15.73 15.62 -8.24
N GLY A 227 15.27 14.82 -9.21
CA GLY A 227 15.49 13.38 -9.26
C GLY A 227 14.83 12.61 -8.11
N LEU A 228 15.39 11.45 -7.76
CA LEU A 228 14.84 10.55 -6.73
C LEU A 228 14.75 11.19 -5.35
N SER A 229 15.71 12.05 -4.99
CA SER A 229 15.74 12.70 -3.67
C SER A 229 14.55 13.64 -3.48
N GLU A 230 14.20 14.41 -4.51
CA GLU A 230 13.06 15.33 -4.47
C GLU A 230 11.73 14.56 -4.42
N VAL A 231 11.61 13.47 -5.17
CA VAL A 231 10.45 12.56 -5.11
C VAL A 231 10.27 12.02 -3.69
N VAL A 232 11.33 11.43 -3.11
CA VAL A 232 11.28 10.89 -1.75
C VAL A 232 10.86 11.97 -0.75
N THR A 233 11.43 13.17 -0.86
CA THR A 233 11.12 14.30 0.03
C THR A 233 9.65 14.72 -0.10
N ARG A 234 9.12 14.92 -1.32
CA ARG A 234 7.72 15.33 -1.51
C ARG A 234 6.73 14.28 -1.00
N ILE A 235 6.99 13.00 -1.28
CA ILE A 235 6.12 11.91 -0.83
C ILE A 235 6.19 11.74 0.69
N GLN A 236 7.37 11.90 1.30
CA GLN A 236 7.51 11.92 2.76
C GLN A 236 6.74 13.10 3.38
N CYS A 237 6.88 14.31 2.83
CA CYS A 237 6.10 15.48 3.26
C CYS A 237 4.58 15.23 3.13
N SER A 238 4.14 14.59 2.05
CA SER A 238 2.73 14.21 1.86
C SER A 238 2.25 13.22 2.94
N LEU A 239 3.04 12.19 3.24
CA LEU A 239 2.75 11.22 4.29
C LEU A 239 2.71 11.85 5.70
N GLU A 240 3.52 12.88 5.94
CA GLU A 240 3.58 13.60 7.20
C GLU A 240 2.50 14.68 7.31
N ALA A 241 1.88 15.11 6.22
CA ALA A 241 0.88 16.18 6.22
C ALA A 241 -0.33 15.86 7.11
N ILE A 242 -0.81 14.61 7.11
CA ILE A 242 -1.91 14.18 7.98
C ILE A 242 -1.45 14.22 9.45
N CYS A 243 -0.26 13.69 9.74
CA CYS A 243 0.29 13.68 11.10
C CYS A 243 0.56 15.10 11.63
N ASN A 244 0.97 16.02 10.76
CA ASN A 244 1.29 17.42 11.09
C ASN A 244 0.06 18.34 11.11
N THR A 245 -1.12 17.83 10.75
CA THR A 245 -2.35 18.62 10.77
C THR A 245 -2.77 18.90 12.22
N GLN A 246 -2.78 20.17 12.58
CA GLN A 246 -3.22 20.63 13.90
C GLN A 246 -4.75 20.68 13.98
N LEU A 247 -5.31 20.02 15.00
CA LEU A 247 -6.73 20.03 15.33
C LEU A 247 -6.91 20.24 16.84
N ASP A 248 -7.48 21.39 17.19
CA ASP A 248 -7.71 21.79 18.58
C ASP A 248 -9.20 21.85 18.88
N ILE A 249 -9.67 20.97 19.77
CA ILE A 249 -11.09 20.82 20.09
C ILE A 249 -11.32 21.29 21.53
N ALA A 250 -12.12 22.34 21.72
CA ALA A 250 -12.44 22.84 23.06
C ALA A 250 -13.58 22.04 23.70
N VAL A 251 -13.39 21.59 24.94
CA VAL A 251 -14.42 20.95 25.77
C VAL A 251 -14.74 21.90 26.92
N THR A 252 -15.99 22.35 26.98
CA THR A 252 -16.47 23.33 27.96
C THR A 252 -17.78 22.88 28.58
N GLY A 253 -18.19 23.48 29.68
CA GLY A 253 -19.35 23.06 30.45
C GLY A 253 -19.21 23.40 31.92
N GLU A 254 -20.26 23.22 32.70
CA GLU A 254 -20.23 23.55 34.12
C GLU A 254 -19.26 22.66 34.92
N SER A 255 -18.99 23.05 36.16
CA SER A 255 -18.29 22.15 37.08
C SER A 255 -19.15 20.92 37.37
N GLY A 256 -18.53 19.75 37.44
CA GLY A 256 -19.23 18.49 37.71
C GLY A 256 -19.97 17.87 36.52
N THR A 257 -19.96 18.46 35.32
CA THR A 257 -20.62 17.86 34.12
C THR A 257 -19.88 16.65 33.53
N GLY A 258 -18.67 16.37 34.03
CA GLY A 258 -17.84 15.25 33.58
C GLY A 258 -16.91 15.60 32.41
N LYS A 259 -16.46 16.85 32.29
CA LYS A 259 -15.54 17.30 31.21
C LYS A 259 -14.27 16.46 31.12
N SER A 260 -13.53 16.33 32.23
CA SER A 260 -12.27 15.60 32.26
C SER A 260 -12.47 14.10 31.96
N THR A 261 -13.53 13.49 32.51
CA THR A 261 -13.92 12.09 32.17
C THR A 261 -14.30 11.94 30.69
N PHE A 262 -14.99 12.92 30.11
CA PHE A 262 -15.32 12.93 28.68
C PHE A 262 -14.07 13.05 27.81
N VAL A 263 -13.12 13.92 28.17
CA VAL A 263 -11.83 14.06 27.49
C VAL A 263 -11.08 12.72 27.49
N ASN A 264 -10.99 12.05 28.64
CA ASN A 264 -10.34 10.75 28.76
C ASN A 264 -11.07 9.68 27.93
N ALA A 265 -12.40 9.62 28.03
CA ALA A 265 -13.21 8.65 27.30
C ALA A 265 -13.07 8.78 25.77
N LEU A 266 -13.02 10.01 25.25
CA LEU A 266 -12.86 10.28 23.82
C LEU A 266 -11.44 10.00 23.33
N ARG A 267 -10.41 10.16 24.19
CA ARG A 267 -9.02 9.73 23.95
C ARG A 267 -8.81 8.22 24.12
N GLY A 268 -9.82 7.50 24.60
CA GLY A 268 -9.72 6.08 24.93
C GLY A 268 -8.79 5.78 26.11
N MET A 269 -8.57 6.76 27.00
CA MET A 269 -7.74 6.67 28.20
C MET A 269 -8.55 6.39 29.46
N ASN A 270 -7.89 5.80 30.45
CA ASN A 270 -8.47 5.59 31.78
C ASN A 270 -8.19 6.80 32.68
N ASP A 271 -9.10 7.09 33.61
CA ASP A 271 -9.05 8.31 34.44
C ASP A 271 -7.83 8.36 35.38
N GLU A 272 -7.23 7.20 35.69
CA GLU A 272 -6.06 7.07 36.59
C GLU A 272 -4.73 6.92 35.83
N GLU A 273 -4.75 6.91 34.49
CA GLU A 273 -3.56 6.75 33.67
C GLU A 273 -2.70 8.03 33.66
N GLU A 274 -1.38 7.87 33.57
CA GLU A 274 -0.48 9.02 33.42
C GLU A 274 -0.82 9.82 32.15
N GLY A 275 -1.04 11.13 32.29
CA GLY A 275 -1.47 12.00 31.20
C GLY A 275 -2.98 12.02 30.93
N ALA A 276 -3.78 11.36 31.78
CA ALA A 276 -5.22 11.55 31.82
C ALA A 276 -5.59 12.92 32.41
N ALA A 277 -6.74 13.45 31.97
CA ALA A 277 -7.32 14.65 32.55
C ALA A 277 -7.83 14.34 33.97
N ALA A 278 -7.35 15.11 34.95
CA ALA A 278 -7.68 14.88 36.35
C ALA A 278 -9.19 15.03 36.60
N THR A 279 -9.82 13.95 37.05
CA THR A 279 -11.25 13.91 37.36
C THR A 279 -11.49 14.27 38.83
N GLY A 280 -12.59 14.98 39.11
CA GLY A 280 -12.93 15.41 40.45
C GLY A 280 -14.35 15.92 40.56
N VAL A 281 -14.86 15.96 41.80
CA VAL A 281 -16.22 16.45 42.11
C VAL A 281 -16.28 17.98 42.10
N ILE A 282 -15.17 18.63 42.43
CA ILE A 282 -14.99 20.10 42.37
C ILE A 282 -14.32 20.51 41.07
N GLU A 283 -14.33 21.81 40.78
CA GLU A 283 -13.62 22.35 39.61
C GLU A 283 -12.12 22.06 39.74
N THR A 284 -11.61 21.17 38.88
CA THR A 284 -10.20 20.77 38.84
C THR A 284 -9.38 21.62 37.88
N THR A 285 -10.01 22.25 36.89
CA THR A 285 -9.34 22.95 35.78
C THR A 285 -9.57 24.46 35.87
N MET A 286 -8.52 25.21 36.19
CA MET A 286 -8.55 26.68 36.34
C MET A 286 -8.00 27.43 35.12
N GLN A 287 -7.32 26.73 34.21
CA GLN A 287 -6.77 27.27 32.96
C GLN A 287 -7.01 26.27 31.82
N PRO A 288 -7.16 26.74 30.56
CA PRO A 288 -7.26 25.85 29.40
C PRO A 288 -6.08 24.86 29.36
N THR A 289 -6.37 23.57 29.45
CA THR A 289 -5.34 22.53 29.51
C THR A 289 -5.44 21.60 28.30
N PRO A 290 -4.37 21.47 27.48
CA PRO A 290 -4.36 20.58 26.32
C PRO A 290 -4.12 19.12 26.73
N TYR A 291 -4.88 18.23 26.10
CA TYR A 291 -4.75 16.79 26.24
C TYR A 291 -4.63 16.15 24.85
N PRO A 292 -3.40 15.88 24.37
CA PRO A 292 -3.18 15.29 23.06
C PRO A 292 -3.67 13.83 23.01
N TYR A 293 -4.10 13.38 21.84
CA TYR A 293 -4.45 11.97 21.64
C TYR A 293 -3.18 11.08 21.71
N PRO A 294 -3.26 9.89 22.34
CA PRO A 294 -2.15 8.94 22.35
C PRO A 294 -1.71 8.57 20.92
N GLY A 295 -0.45 8.83 20.57
CA GLY A 295 0.10 8.58 19.23
C GLY A 295 -0.17 9.67 18.18
N HIS A 296 -1.02 10.65 18.49
CA HIS A 296 -1.44 11.73 17.57
C HIS A 296 -1.35 13.09 18.28
N THR A 297 -0.13 13.59 18.48
CA THR A 297 0.12 14.78 19.34
C THR A 297 -0.43 16.09 18.80
N ASN A 298 -0.68 16.18 17.48
CA ASN A 298 -1.22 17.37 16.84
C ASN A 298 -2.75 17.43 16.86
N VAL A 299 -3.41 16.40 17.39
CA VAL A 299 -4.85 16.40 17.68
C VAL A 299 -5.01 16.48 19.19
N SER A 300 -5.62 17.55 19.68
CA SER A 300 -5.74 17.82 21.12
C SER A 300 -7.17 18.17 21.54
N LEU A 301 -7.61 17.56 22.64
CA LEU A 301 -8.79 17.99 23.37
C LEU A 301 -8.36 18.97 24.46
N TRP A 302 -9.02 20.11 24.53
CA TRP A 302 -8.74 21.13 25.52
C TRP A 302 -9.83 21.11 26.58
N ASP A 303 -9.47 20.74 27.81
CA ASP A 303 -10.38 20.89 28.95
C ASP A 303 -10.37 22.36 29.38
N LEU A 304 -11.52 23.02 29.24
CA LEU A 304 -11.66 24.43 29.57
C LEU A 304 -12.27 24.61 30.97
N PRO A 305 -11.99 25.73 31.66
CA PRO A 305 -12.56 26.02 32.97
C PRO A 305 -14.10 25.99 33.00
N GLY A 306 -14.68 25.73 34.16
CA GLY A 306 -16.12 25.56 34.32
C GLY A 306 -16.93 26.84 34.10
N ILE A 307 -18.02 26.75 33.34
CA ILE A 307 -18.93 27.89 33.09
C ILE A 307 -20.04 28.00 34.14
N GLY A 308 -19.70 28.19 35.41
CA GLY A 308 -20.66 28.12 36.52
C GLY A 308 -20.61 29.24 37.55
N THR A 309 -19.65 30.16 37.44
CA THR A 309 -19.48 31.20 38.46
C THR A 309 -20.61 32.24 38.38
N PRO A 310 -21.05 32.82 39.53
CA PRO A 310 -22.10 33.85 39.55
C PRO A 310 -21.80 35.08 38.68
N ASN A 311 -20.52 35.31 38.36
CA ASN A 311 -20.04 36.42 37.56
C ASN A 311 -19.70 36.04 36.11
N PHE A 312 -20.17 34.88 35.63
CA PHE A 312 -19.88 34.40 34.28
C PHE A 312 -20.39 35.39 33.20
N LYS A 313 -19.47 35.82 32.34
CA LYS A 313 -19.75 36.59 31.12
C LYS A 313 -19.14 35.85 29.94
N ALA A 314 -19.97 35.43 28.99
CA ALA A 314 -19.57 34.56 27.88
C ALA A 314 -18.42 35.16 27.05
N ASP A 315 -18.49 36.44 26.68
CA ASP A 315 -17.46 37.08 25.85
C ASP A 315 -16.11 37.16 26.57
N LYS A 316 -16.11 37.58 27.86
CA LYS A 316 -14.90 37.63 28.67
C LYS A 316 -14.30 36.23 28.90
N TYR A 317 -15.16 35.23 29.03
CA TYR A 317 -14.72 33.85 29.15
C TYR A 317 -14.05 33.37 27.87
N LEU A 318 -14.66 33.62 26.71
CA LEU A 318 -14.11 33.27 25.40
C LEU A 318 -12.75 33.95 25.15
N GLU A 319 -12.61 35.22 25.53
CA GLU A 319 -11.31 35.93 25.51
C GLU A 319 -10.28 35.26 26.43
N ALA A 320 -10.67 34.96 27.67
CA ALA A 320 -9.76 34.36 28.66
C ALA A 320 -9.27 32.95 28.29
N VAL A 321 -10.08 32.19 27.56
CA VAL A 321 -9.71 30.86 27.06
C VAL A 321 -9.08 30.89 25.66
N GLU A 322 -8.86 32.09 25.11
CA GLU A 322 -8.30 32.33 23.78
C GLU A 322 -9.07 31.60 22.66
N PHE A 323 -10.39 31.81 22.61
CA PHE A 323 -11.32 31.04 21.76
C PHE A 323 -10.90 30.87 20.28
N SER A 324 -10.13 31.81 19.73
CA SER A 324 -9.69 31.79 18.33
C SER A 324 -8.83 30.57 17.98
N ARG A 325 -8.17 29.96 18.97
CA ARG A 325 -7.28 28.81 18.76
C ARG A 325 -8.00 27.53 18.38
N TYR A 326 -9.26 27.36 18.79
CA TYR A 326 -9.97 26.09 18.65
C TYR A 326 -10.69 26.02 17.31
N ASP A 327 -10.76 24.83 16.73
CA ASP A 327 -11.49 24.56 15.51
C ASP A 327 -13.00 24.57 15.74
N PHE A 328 -13.43 23.92 16.81
CA PHE A 328 -14.82 23.90 17.25
C PHE A 328 -14.92 23.63 18.76
N PHE A 329 -16.13 23.80 19.28
CA PHE A 329 -16.44 23.65 20.70
C PHE A 329 -17.39 22.48 20.96
N ILE A 330 -17.19 21.79 22.08
CA ILE A 330 -18.10 20.79 22.62
C ILE A 330 -18.59 21.34 23.97
N ILE A 331 -19.89 21.64 24.05
CA ILE A 331 -20.54 22.15 25.26
C ILE A 331 -21.20 20.98 25.97
N LEU A 332 -20.64 20.59 27.12
CA LEU A 332 -21.18 19.55 27.99
C LEU A 332 -22.16 20.14 28.99
N ALA A 333 -23.33 19.51 29.09
CA ALA A 333 -24.32 19.76 30.13
C ALA A 333 -24.71 18.43 30.79
N SER A 334 -24.86 18.42 32.11
CA SER A 334 -25.42 17.28 32.85
C SER A 334 -26.65 17.72 33.64
N GLU A 335 -27.56 16.79 33.89
CA GLU A 335 -28.82 16.95 34.64
C GLU A 335 -29.79 17.97 34.05
N ARG A 336 -29.49 19.27 34.17
CA ARG A 336 -30.39 20.36 33.78
C ARG A 336 -29.71 21.31 32.82
N PHE A 337 -30.42 21.63 31.74
CA PHE A 337 -30.06 22.69 30.83
C PHE A 337 -30.15 24.07 31.54
N LYS A 338 -29.06 24.84 31.51
CA LYS A 338 -28.94 26.17 32.14
C LYS A 338 -28.68 27.27 31.11
N GLU A 339 -29.03 28.51 31.48
CA GLU A 339 -28.90 29.70 30.64
C GLU A 339 -27.44 29.99 30.23
N ASN A 340 -26.46 29.63 31.07
CA ASN A 340 -25.04 29.80 30.76
C ASN A 340 -24.62 29.06 29.49
N HIS A 341 -25.17 27.87 29.24
CA HIS A 341 -24.88 27.11 28.01
C HIS A 341 -25.37 27.84 26.76
N VAL A 342 -26.55 28.46 26.83
CA VAL A 342 -27.12 29.24 25.73
C VAL A 342 -26.26 30.46 25.44
N ARG A 343 -25.92 31.23 26.48
CA ARG A 343 -25.09 32.44 26.33
C ARG A 343 -23.74 32.10 25.72
N LEU A 344 -23.14 30.98 26.13
CA LEU A 344 -21.88 30.51 25.55
C LEU A 344 -22.05 30.10 24.09
N ALA A 345 -23.07 29.30 23.76
CA ALA A 345 -23.34 28.87 22.38
C ALA A 345 -23.58 30.05 21.43
N GLN A 346 -24.36 31.04 21.87
CA GLN A 346 -24.60 32.27 21.11
C GLN A 346 -23.30 33.04 20.86
N ALA A 347 -22.46 33.19 21.88
CA ALA A 347 -21.17 33.87 21.75
C ALA A 347 -20.22 33.12 20.80
N ILE A 348 -20.21 31.79 20.82
CA ILE A 348 -19.40 30.96 19.89
C ILE A 348 -19.84 31.17 18.43
N ILE A 349 -21.15 31.17 18.15
CA ILE A 349 -21.66 31.43 16.79
C ILE A 349 -21.36 32.86 16.33
N GLN A 350 -21.51 33.86 17.21
CA GLN A 350 -21.17 35.25 16.89
C GLN A 350 -19.70 35.41 16.48
N GLN A 351 -18.83 34.55 17.01
CA GLN A 351 -17.42 34.48 16.65
C GLN A 351 -17.12 33.58 15.43
N GLY A 352 -18.15 33.08 14.75
CA GLY A 352 -18.03 32.30 13.52
C GLY A 352 -17.52 30.86 13.72
N LYS A 353 -17.60 30.32 14.94
CA LYS A 353 -17.15 28.95 15.26
C LYS A 353 -18.35 28.03 15.41
N GLN A 354 -18.13 26.74 15.15
CA GLN A 354 -19.14 25.70 15.34
C GLN A 354 -19.11 25.15 16.76
N PHE A 355 -20.26 24.66 17.22
CA PHE A 355 -20.34 23.94 18.48
C PHE A 355 -21.22 22.70 18.41
N TYR A 356 -20.96 21.75 19.30
CA TYR A 356 -21.76 20.57 19.53
C TYR A 356 -22.29 20.58 20.96
N PHE A 357 -23.58 20.36 21.13
CA PHE A 357 -24.18 20.26 22.46
C PHE A 357 -24.27 18.79 22.88
N VAL A 358 -23.68 18.46 24.02
CA VAL A 358 -23.65 17.09 24.54
C VAL A 358 -24.30 17.07 25.91
N ARG A 359 -25.40 16.32 26.01
CA ARG A 359 -26.00 15.94 27.28
C ARG A 359 -25.27 14.72 27.81
N THR A 360 -24.41 14.92 28.80
CA THR A 360 -23.64 13.86 29.46
C THR A 360 -24.45 13.20 30.59
N LYS A 361 -23.95 12.07 31.09
CA LYS A 361 -24.51 11.34 32.25
C LYS A 361 -25.95 10.84 32.07
N VAL A 362 -26.32 10.47 30.84
CA VAL A 362 -27.68 9.97 30.53
C VAL A 362 -27.98 8.62 31.18
N ASP A 363 -26.94 7.85 31.48
CA ASP A 363 -26.99 6.67 32.35
C ASP A 363 -27.57 6.98 33.73
N ASN A 364 -27.11 8.06 34.37
CA ASN A 364 -27.66 8.48 35.67
C ASN A 364 -29.13 8.91 35.57
N ASP A 365 -29.52 9.57 34.47
CA ASP A 365 -30.90 9.97 34.23
C ASP A 365 -31.81 8.75 34.07
N LEU A 366 -31.37 7.73 33.34
CA LEU A 366 -32.07 6.46 33.17
C LEU A 366 -32.19 5.70 34.49
N ASP A 367 -31.10 5.57 35.26
CA ASP A 367 -31.10 4.92 36.57
C ASP A 367 -32.07 5.61 37.56
N ALA A 368 -32.15 6.93 37.51
CA ALA A 368 -33.09 7.69 38.34
C ALA A 368 -34.55 7.44 37.95
N VAL A 369 -34.84 7.33 36.65
CA VAL A 369 -36.19 7.06 36.14
C VAL A 369 -36.61 5.61 36.39
N GLN A 370 -35.67 4.66 36.32
CA GLN A 370 -35.92 3.23 36.54
C GLN A 370 -36.41 2.90 37.96
N ARG A 371 -36.12 3.77 38.94
CA ARG A 371 -36.59 3.62 40.33
C ARG A 371 -38.08 3.97 40.53
N LYS A 372 -38.76 4.46 39.50
CA LYS A 372 -40.20 4.77 39.55
C LYS A 372 -41.03 3.48 39.53
N LYS A 373 -42.26 3.56 40.09
CA LYS A 373 -43.19 2.42 40.19
C LYS A 373 -43.57 1.81 38.82
N ASN A 374 -43.71 2.65 37.81
CA ASN A 374 -43.93 2.28 36.40
C ASN A 374 -42.93 3.08 35.54
N PRO A 375 -41.72 2.57 35.30
CA PRO A 375 -40.72 3.30 34.56
C PRO A 375 -41.07 3.33 33.06
N PRO A 376 -40.95 4.49 32.38
CA PRO A 376 -40.98 4.56 30.93
C PRO A 376 -39.81 3.79 30.32
N THR A 377 -39.92 3.47 29.04
CA THR A 377 -38.85 2.82 28.28
C THR A 377 -37.64 3.74 28.12
N GLU A 378 -36.45 3.16 27.94
CA GLU A 378 -35.22 3.93 27.69
C GLU A 378 -35.38 4.91 26.51
N ALA A 379 -36.00 4.45 25.42
CA ALA A 379 -36.24 5.28 24.23
C ALA A 379 -37.14 6.49 24.51
N GLU A 380 -38.16 6.36 25.36
CA GLU A 380 -39.03 7.46 25.76
C GLU A 380 -38.27 8.50 26.59
N VAL A 381 -37.44 8.06 27.55
CA VAL A 381 -36.63 8.96 28.39
C VAL A 381 -35.60 9.71 27.55
N LEU A 382 -34.86 9.01 26.67
CA LEU A 382 -33.88 9.62 25.78
C LEU A 382 -34.53 10.62 24.82
N LYS A 383 -35.75 10.34 24.35
CA LYS A 383 -36.52 11.27 23.52
C LYS A 383 -36.92 12.51 24.30
N GLU A 384 -37.47 12.34 25.51
CA GLU A 384 -37.86 13.46 26.39
C GLU A 384 -36.67 14.40 26.67
N ILE A 385 -35.52 13.84 27.03
CA ILE A 385 -34.30 14.61 27.29
C ILE A 385 -33.82 15.36 26.04
N ARG A 386 -33.85 14.69 24.87
CA ARG A 386 -33.41 15.29 23.60
C ARG A 386 -34.33 16.42 23.16
N ASP A 387 -35.64 16.22 23.26
CA ASP A 387 -36.65 17.22 22.90
C ASP A 387 -36.56 18.44 23.84
N ASP A 388 -36.37 18.23 25.15
CA ASP A 388 -36.16 19.33 26.11
C ASP A 388 -34.92 20.18 25.77
N CYS A 389 -33.80 19.54 25.41
CA CYS A 389 -32.59 20.25 25.00
C CYS A 389 -32.79 21.02 23.69
N ARG A 390 -33.42 20.40 22.69
CA ARG A 390 -33.70 21.02 21.38
C ARG A 390 -34.65 22.20 21.52
N ASP A 391 -35.73 22.06 22.29
CA ASP A 391 -36.71 23.12 22.51
C ASP A 391 -36.08 24.35 23.17
N LYS A 392 -35.19 24.13 24.15
CA LYS A 392 -34.49 25.23 24.84
C LYS A 392 -33.49 25.94 23.94
N LEU A 393 -32.74 25.20 23.13
CA LEU A 393 -31.82 25.78 22.13
C LEU A 393 -32.61 26.52 21.04
N PHE A 394 -33.69 25.94 20.54
CA PHE A 394 -34.57 26.55 19.54
C PHE A 394 -35.15 27.88 20.03
N LYS A 395 -35.70 27.91 21.26
CA LYS A 395 -36.22 29.14 21.89
C LYS A 395 -35.15 30.23 22.05
N ALA A 396 -33.88 29.85 22.10
CA ALA A 396 -32.76 30.77 22.16
C ALA A 396 -32.21 31.21 20.79
N GLY A 397 -32.88 30.84 19.69
CA GLY A 397 -32.45 31.15 18.32
C GLY A 397 -31.34 30.24 17.81
N LEU A 398 -31.11 29.09 18.45
CA LEU A 398 -30.09 28.09 18.08
C LEU A 398 -30.74 26.86 17.44
N SER A 399 -31.58 27.06 16.42
CA SER A 399 -32.38 25.99 15.79
C SER A 399 -31.54 24.90 15.12
N ASP A 400 -30.33 25.24 14.65
CA ASP A 400 -29.44 24.32 13.94
C ASP A 400 -28.50 23.55 14.88
N ALA A 401 -28.63 23.76 16.21
CA ALA A 401 -27.75 23.15 17.19
C ALA A 401 -27.94 21.63 17.25
N LYS A 402 -26.82 20.90 17.11
CA LYS A 402 -26.81 19.44 17.20
C LYS A 402 -26.68 18.99 18.65
N VAL A 403 -27.61 18.14 19.07
CA VAL A 403 -27.74 17.61 20.43
C VAL A 403 -27.43 16.11 20.43
N PHE A 404 -26.48 15.70 21.27
CA PHE A 404 -26.09 14.31 21.47
C PHE A 404 -26.25 13.91 22.93
N LEU A 405 -26.78 12.72 23.17
CA LEU A 405 -26.96 12.13 24.50
C LEU A 405 -25.90 11.06 24.71
N LEU A 406 -24.99 11.24 25.67
CA LEU A 406 -23.80 10.40 25.85
C LEU A 406 -23.60 9.99 27.32
N SER A 407 -23.00 8.81 27.52
CA SER A 407 -22.33 8.45 28.77
C SER A 407 -20.85 8.21 28.48
N SER A 408 -19.97 8.84 29.26
CA SER A 408 -18.52 8.61 29.15
C SER A 408 -18.11 7.19 29.54
N PHE A 409 -18.96 6.50 30.31
CA PHE A 409 -18.74 5.11 30.73
C PHE A 409 -19.26 4.08 29.72
N ALA A 410 -20.20 4.46 28.85
CA ALA A 410 -20.79 3.58 27.84
C ALA A 410 -20.75 4.22 26.43
N ILE A 411 -19.57 4.20 25.82
CA ILE A 411 -19.32 4.77 24.48
C ILE A 411 -19.83 3.90 23.33
N ASP A 412 -20.17 2.65 23.62
CA ASP A 412 -20.82 1.71 22.71
C ASP A 412 -22.35 1.94 22.65
N LYS A 413 -22.88 2.84 23.48
CA LYS A 413 -24.31 3.14 23.60
C LYS A 413 -24.65 4.58 23.21
N PHE A 414 -25.96 4.83 23.16
CA PHE A 414 -26.55 6.16 22.91
C PHE A 414 -26.05 6.79 21.60
N ASP A 415 -25.74 8.08 21.62
CA ASP A 415 -25.41 8.84 20.41
C ASP A 415 -23.90 8.89 20.11
N PHE A 416 -23.03 8.12 20.79
CA PHE A 416 -21.57 8.30 20.70
C PHE A 416 -21.04 8.11 19.28
N GLN A 417 -21.49 7.06 18.59
CA GLN A 417 -21.09 6.82 17.21
C GLN A 417 -21.57 7.96 16.28
N VAL A 418 -22.83 8.37 16.41
CA VAL A 418 -23.41 9.45 15.60
C VAL A 418 -22.70 10.79 15.87
N PHE A 419 -22.31 11.03 17.13
CA PHE A 419 -21.54 12.21 17.54
C PHE A 419 -20.18 12.27 16.85
N VAL A 420 -19.42 11.18 16.88
CA VAL A 420 -18.11 11.08 16.24
C VAL A 420 -18.23 11.22 14.71
N GLU A 421 -19.19 10.53 14.10
CA GLU A 421 -19.43 10.60 12.65
C GLU A 421 -19.84 12.02 12.20
N THR A 422 -20.61 12.73 13.01
CA THR A 422 -21.00 14.11 12.72
C THR A 422 -19.78 15.04 12.72
N MET A 423 -18.94 14.97 13.76
CA MET A 423 -17.72 15.78 13.83
C MET A 423 -16.78 15.50 12.66
N GLU A 424 -16.61 14.22 12.31
CA GLU A 424 -15.81 13.82 11.16
C GLU A 424 -16.33 14.47 9.87
N GLN A 425 -17.64 14.41 9.61
CA GLN A 425 -18.25 14.93 8.38
C GLN A 425 -18.16 16.46 8.24
N GLU A 426 -18.14 17.18 9.35
CA GLU A 426 -18.08 18.66 9.34
C GLU A 426 -16.67 19.21 9.37
N LEU A 427 -15.68 18.37 9.71
CA LEU A 427 -14.28 18.75 9.61
C LEU A 427 -13.83 18.87 8.14
N PRO A 428 -12.98 19.87 7.82
CA PRO A 428 -12.26 19.92 6.56
C PRO A 428 -11.44 18.65 6.32
N THR A 429 -11.24 18.25 5.05
CA THR A 429 -10.65 16.95 4.68
C THR A 429 -9.37 16.59 5.43
N HIS A 430 -8.40 17.51 5.53
CA HIS A 430 -7.12 17.26 6.20
C HIS A 430 -7.29 17.04 7.73
N LYS A 431 -8.12 17.86 8.39
CA LYS A 431 -8.43 17.71 9.82
C LYS A 431 -9.27 16.48 10.10
N ARG A 432 -10.18 16.13 9.19
CA ARG A 432 -10.98 14.91 9.25
C ARG A 432 -10.10 13.67 9.27
N GLN A 433 -9.11 13.60 8.39
CA GLN A 433 -8.19 12.46 8.32
C GLN A 433 -7.37 12.32 9.61
N ALA A 434 -6.80 13.43 10.11
CA ALA A 434 -6.07 13.45 11.36
C ALA A 434 -6.95 13.03 12.55
N PHE A 435 -8.17 13.58 12.63
CA PHE A 435 -9.15 13.21 13.65
C PHE A 435 -9.49 11.72 13.60
N LEU A 436 -9.82 11.21 12.40
CA LEU A 436 -10.21 9.82 12.20
C LEU A 436 -9.12 8.83 12.67
N LEU A 437 -7.85 9.09 12.36
CA LEU A 437 -6.74 8.24 12.82
C LEU A 437 -6.55 8.30 14.34
N SER A 438 -6.78 9.48 14.95
CA SER A 438 -6.64 9.68 16.41
C SER A 438 -7.72 9.00 17.26
N LEU A 439 -8.91 8.74 16.71
CA LEU A 439 -10.03 8.15 17.45
C LEU A 439 -9.72 6.73 17.95
N PRO A 440 -10.21 6.31 19.12
CA PRO A 440 -10.03 4.92 19.55
C PRO A 440 -10.84 3.94 18.69
N SER A 441 -10.34 2.71 18.52
CA SER A 441 -10.98 1.65 17.71
C SER A 441 -12.17 1.00 18.42
N VAL A 442 -13.21 1.79 18.69
CA VAL A 442 -14.36 1.40 19.53
C VAL A 442 -15.62 1.06 18.73
N SER A 443 -15.57 1.23 17.42
CA SER A 443 -16.67 0.88 16.50
C SER A 443 -16.11 0.24 15.23
N MET A 444 -16.84 -0.74 14.70
CA MET A 444 -16.57 -1.36 13.40
C MET A 444 -16.50 -0.31 12.28
N GLY A 445 -17.35 0.71 12.34
CA GLY A 445 -17.37 1.80 11.37
C GLY A 445 -16.09 2.65 11.39
N ILE A 446 -15.54 2.92 12.58
CA ILE A 446 -14.28 3.67 12.74
C ILE A 446 -13.11 2.83 12.20
N ILE A 447 -13.06 1.54 12.54
CA ILE A 447 -11.99 0.63 12.08
C ILE A 447 -11.96 0.56 10.55
N GLU A 448 -13.12 0.40 9.91
CA GLU A 448 -13.21 0.30 8.45
C GLU A 448 -12.83 1.63 7.76
N LYS A 449 -13.25 2.77 8.31
CA LYS A 449 -12.86 4.09 7.80
C LYS A 449 -11.34 4.32 7.92
N LYS A 450 -10.74 3.97 9.06
CA LYS A 450 -9.28 4.01 9.25
C LYS A 450 -8.56 3.13 8.24
N LYS A 451 -9.05 1.90 8.02
CA LYS A 451 -8.51 0.99 7.01
C LYS A 451 -8.50 1.65 5.64
N LYS A 452 -9.64 2.14 5.16
CA LYS A 452 -9.75 2.80 3.86
C LYS A 452 -8.83 4.01 3.73
N LEU A 453 -8.74 4.84 4.77
CA LEU A 453 -7.84 5.99 4.79
C LEU A 453 -6.37 5.57 4.68
N LEU A 454 -5.95 4.57 5.47
CA LEU A 454 -4.57 4.08 5.43
C LEU A 454 -4.24 3.38 4.11
N GLN A 455 -5.19 2.64 3.50
CA GLN A 455 -5.02 2.00 2.18
C GLN A 455 -4.66 3.01 1.08
N GLN A 456 -5.27 4.19 1.10
CA GLN A 456 -4.98 5.26 0.14
C GLN A 456 -3.54 5.77 0.23
N GLU A 457 -2.88 5.61 1.37
CA GLU A 457 -1.51 6.07 1.62
C GLU A 457 -0.45 4.96 1.49
N VAL A 458 -0.86 3.69 1.35
CA VAL A 458 0.07 2.54 1.31
C VAL A 458 1.05 2.64 0.14
N TRP A 459 0.60 3.11 -1.02
CA TRP A 459 1.46 3.26 -2.19
C TRP A 459 2.59 4.27 -1.94
N LYS A 460 2.35 5.35 -1.20
CA LYS A 460 3.40 6.34 -0.86
C LYS A 460 4.49 5.71 0.02
N VAL A 461 4.08 4.91 1.01
CA VAL A 461 5.02 4.18 1.87
C VAL A 461 5.82 3.15 1.06
N ALA A 462 5.15 2.39 0.19
CA ALA A 462 5.80 1.42 -0.67
C ALA A 462 6.81 2.09 -1.60
N LEU A 463 6.46 3.22 -2.21
CA LEU A 463 7.33 4.01 -3.09
C LEU A 463 8.57 4.50 -2.37
N VAL A 464 8.43 5.13 -1.20
CA VAL A 464 9.57 5.61 -0.42
C VAL A 464 10.46 4.44 0.03
N SER A 465 9.88 3.34 0.50
CA SER A 465 10.62 2.16 0.95
C SER A 465 11.43 1.48 -0.17
N SER A 466 10.92 1.47 -1.40
CA SER A 466 11.63 0.91 -2.55
C SER A 466 12.70 1.85 -3.11
N LEU A 467 12.56 3.16 -2.94
CA LEU A 467 13.56 4.15 -3.41
C LEU A 467 14.75 4.32 -2.44
N VAL A 468 14.54 4.19 -1.13
CA VAL A 468 15.58 4.40 -0.08
C VAL A 468 16.38 3.12 0.22
N ALA A 469 16.18 2.08 -0.59
CA ALA A 469 16.55 0.69 -0.35
C ALA A 469 17.91 0.43 0.33
N ALA A 470 17.88 -0.29 1.46
CA ALA A 470 19.06 -0.52 2.32
C ALA A 470 19.37 -2.00 2.63
N VAL A 471 18.44 -2.94 2.39
CA VAL A 471 18.61 -4.36 2.77
C VAL A 471 18.15 -5.31 1.65
N PRO A 472 18.97 -6.32 1.27
CA PRO A 472 18.58 -7.35 0.31
C PRO A 472 17.54 -8.32 0.89
N LEU A 473 16.52 -8.65 0.11
CA LEU A 473 15.45 -9.55 0.55
C LEU A 473 15.83 -11.04 0.42
N PRO A 474 15.55 -11.89 1.43
CA PRO A 474 15.91 -13.30 1.39
C PRO A 474 15.25 -14.03 0.21
N GLY A 475 16.04 -14.81 -0.53
CA GLY A 475 15.59 -15.58 -1.69
C GLY A 475 15.44 -14.79 -2.99
N LEU A 476 15.73 -13.47 -2.99
CA LEU A 476 15.42 -12.55 -4.10
C LEU A 476 16.58 -11.59 -4.38
N ALA A 477 16.51 -10.82 -5.48
CA ALA A 477 17.59 -9.94 -5.95
C ALA A 477 17.31 -8.43 -5.73
N PHE A 478 16.24 -8.07 -5.01
CA PHE A 478 15.82 -6.68 -4.80
C PHE A 478 15.98 -6.22 -3.35
N THR A 479 16.03 -4.90 -3.16
CA THR A 479 16.33 -4.24 -1.88
C THR A 479 15.14 -3.36 -1.43
N CYS A 480 14.90 -3.27 -0.11
CA CYS A 480 13.88 -2.39 0.49
C CYS A 480 14.36 -1.81 1.84
N ASP A 481 13.80 -0.69 2.27
CA ASP A 481 14.06 -0.15 3.61
C ASP A 481 13.10 -0.76 4.66
N VAL A 482 13.59 -1.82 5.34
CA VAL A 482 12.86 -2.49 6.42
C VAL A 482 12.59 -1.57 7.62
N SER A 483 13.42 -0.54 7.84
CA SER A 483 13.24 0.38 8.98
C SER A 483 12.05 1.31 8.80
N ILE A 484 11.82 1.80 7.57
CA ILE A 484 10.65 2.59 7.22
C ILE A 484 9.38 1.75 7.39
N LEU A 485 9.39 0.51 6.90
CA LEU A 485 8.27 -0.42 7.02
C LEU A 485 7.96 -0.75 8.48
N LEU A 486 8.99 -1.02 9.30
CA LEU A 486 8.82 -1.26 10.73
C LEU A 486 8.16 -0.09 11.44
N ARG A 487 8.63 1.13 11.17
CA ARG A 487 8.07 2.34 11.77
C ARG A 487 6.60 2.50 11.39
N LYS A 488 6.27 2.38 10.10
CA LYS A 488 4.89 2.54 9.61
C LYS A 488 3.95 1.43 10.09
N LEU A 489 4.38 0.17 10.08
CA LEU A 489 3.58 -0.94 10.62
C LEU A 489 3.36 -0.79 12.13
N SER A 490 4.33 -0.24 12.87
CA SER A 490 4.13 0.09 14.28
C SER A 490 3.07 1.16 14.48
N THR A 491 3.07 2.20 13.63
CA THR A 491 2.01 3.22 13.63
C THR A 491 0.65 2.60 13.30
N TYR A 492 0.54 1.77 12.26
CA TYR A 492 -0.74 1.10 11.93
C TYR A 492 -1.25 0.23 13.08
N ARG A 493 -0.37 -0.54 13.72
CA ARG A 493 -0.73 -1.35 14.89
C ARG A 493 -1.30 -0.49 16.03
N GLN A 494 -0.69 0.67 16.27
CA GLN A 494 -1.19 1.63 17.25
C GLN A 494 -2.53 2.25 16.83
N ASP A 495 -2.66 2.66 15.57
CA ASP A 495 -3.89 3.24 15.02
C ASP A 495 -5.06 2.26 15.10
N PHE A 496 -4.81 0.96 14.98
CA PHE A 496 -5.82 -0.09 15.17
C PHE A 496 -6.02 -0.51 16.63
N GLY A 497 -5.29 0.07 17.59
CA GLY A 497 -5.43 -0.21 19.03
C GLY A 497 -4.91 -1.59 19.45
N LEU A 498 -3.97 -2.15 18.70
CA LEU A 498 -3.39 -3.49 18.91
C LEU A 498 -2.03 -3.46 19.63
N ASP A 499 -1.57 -2.26 20.00
CA ASP A 499 -0.43 -2.10 20.90
C ASP A 499 -0.80 -2.47 22.34
N ALA A 500 0.21 -2.70 23.17
CA ALA A 500 0.01 -3.18 24.53
C ALA A 500 -0.79 -2.21 25.40
N ALA A 501 -0.57 -0.90 25.26
CA ALA A 501 -1.27 0.10 26.07
C ALA A 501 -2.75 0.18 25.67
N SER A 502 -3.05 0.20 24.37
CA SER A 502 -4.43 0.21 23.87
C SER A 502 -5.22 -1.04 24.27
N LEU A 503 -4.61 -2.23 24.19
CA LEU A 503 -5.25 -3.46 24.63
C LEU A 503 -5.53 -3.45 26.15
N THR A 504 -4.59 -2.96 26.96
CA THR A 504 -4.78 -2.83 28.42
C THR A 504 -5.96 -1.92 28.73
N ARG A 505 -6.02 -0.75 28.09
CA ARG A 505 -7.13 0.20 28.27
C ARG A 505 -8.47 -0.42 27.88
N LEU A 506 -8.53 -1.12 26.76
CA LEU A 506 -9.75 -1.80 26.33
C LEU A 506 -10.14 -2.93 27.28
N ALA A 507 -9.19 -3.72 27.77
CA ALA A 507 -9.43 -4.81 28.74
C ALA A 507 -10.01 -4.28 30.06
N GLU A 508 -9.42 -3.22 30.63
CA GLU A 508 -9.91 -2.57 31.84
C GLU A 508 -11.33 -2.01 31.64
N ARG A 509 -11.56 -1.34 30.51
CA ARG A 509 -12.85 -0.73 30.18
C ARG A 509 -13.96 -1.77 29.97
N SER A 510 -13.65 -2.85 29.27
CA SER A 510 -14.59 -3.96 29.00
C SER A 510 -14.72 -4.93 30.18
N ARG A 511 -13.91 -4.77 31.23
CA ARG A 511 -13.78 -5.71 32.36
C ARG A 511 -13.44 -7.13 31.91
N LYS A 512 -12.79 -7.28 30.75
CA LYS A 512 -12.30 -8.56 30.24
C LYS A 512 -10.83 -8.74 30.62
N PRO A 513 -10.36 -9.97 30.93
CA PRO A 513 -8.94 -10.20 31.15
C PRO A 513 -8.11 -9.90 29.90
N MET A 514 -6.97 -9.23 30.08
CA MET A 514 -6.03 -8.90 28.99
C MET A 514 -5.62 -10.11 28.13
N GLY A 515 -5.49 -11.29 28.76
CA GLY A 515 -5.15 -12.52 28.05
C GLY A 515 -6.21 -12.95 27.03
N VAL A 516 -7.49 -12.66 27.30
CA VAL A 516 -8.60 -12.97 26.40
C VAL A 516 -8.54 -12.08 25.16
N LEU A 517 -8.41 -10.77 25.33
CA LEU A 517 -8.32 -9.85 24.19
C LEU A 517 -7.06 -10.09 23.36
N ARG A 518 -5.93 -10.37 24.00
CA ARG A 518 -4.67 -10.66 23.29
C ARG A 518 -4.73 -11.96 22.47
N ALA A 519 -5.55 -12.94 22.88
CA ALA A 519 -5.71 -14.19 22.15
C ALA A 519 -6.43 -14.01 20.80
N GLU A 520 -7.33 -13.03 20.71
CA GLU A 520 -8.07 -12.67 19.50
C GLU A 520 -7.22 -11.97 18.43
N VAL A 521 -6.03 -11.51 18.83
CA VAL A 521 -5.00 -11.02 17.90
C VAL A 521 -4.31 -12.21 17.26
N HIS A 522 -4.68 -12.52 16.03
CA HIS A 522 -4.20 -13.68 15.29
C HIS A 522 -3.03 -13.36 14.39
N SER A 523 -2.96 -12.14 13.84
CA SER A 523 -1.86 -11.78 12.94
C SER A 523 -0.53 -11.72 13.67
N SER A 524 0.56 -12.06 12.97
CA SER A 524 1.90 -11.94 13.54
C SER A 524 2.25 -10.50 13.87
N LEU A 525 1.77 -9.54 13.08
CA LEU A 525 2.03 -8.11 13.27
C LEU A 525 1.26 -7.52 14.44
N GLY A 526 0.00 -7.91 14.62
CA GLY A 526 -0.78 -7.49 15.78
C GLY A 526 -0.14 -7.93 17.09
N ARG A 527 0.48 -9.13 17.12
CA ARG A 527 1.14 -9.68 18.30
C ARG A 527 2.50 -9.02 18.60
N SER A 528 3.34 -8.86 17.58
CA SER A 528 4.69 -8.32 17.72
C SER A 528 5.24 -7.85 16.39
N ILE A 529 5.89 -6.69 16.40
CA ILE A 529 6.55 -6.12 15.23
C ILE A 529 8.06 -6.11 15.47
N ASN A 530 8.80 -6.82 14.62
CA ASN A 530 10.26 -6.82 14.61
C ASN A 530 10.78 -7.05 13.18
N LYS A 531 12.09 -6.85 12.98
CA LYS A 531 12.75 -6.98 11.68
C LYS A 531 12.46 -8.33 11.01
N ASP A 532 12.54 -9.42 11.76
CA ASP A 532 12.37 -10.78 11.23
C ASP A 532 10.94 -11.05 10.74
N VAL A 533 9.93 -10.53 11.44
CA VAL A 533 8.53 -10.62 11.03
C VAL A 533 8.31 -9.87 9.71
N VAL A 534 8.83 -8.65 9.58
CA VAL A 534 8.70 -7.86 8.34
C VAL A 534 9.40 -8.55 7.17
N ILE A 535 10.61 -9.05 7.38
CA ILE A 535 11.38 -9.80 6.37
C ILE A 535 10.61 -11.05 5.93
N LYS A 536 10.03 -11.80 6.87
CA LYS A 536 9.22 -12.99 6.58
C LYS A 536 7.98 -12.66 5.76
N LEU A 537 7.30 -11.55 6.06
CA LEU A 537 6.10 -11.11 5.33
C LEU A 537 6.43 -10.65 3.91
N LEU A 538 7.52 -9.92 3.73
CA LEU A 538 8.03 -9.57 2.40
C LEU A 538 8.37 -10.83 1.58
N GLY A 539 9.01 -11.82 2.20
CA GLY A 539 9.28 -13.12 1.56
C GLY A 539 8.02 -13.85 1.11
N LYS A 540 6.96 -13.84 1.92
CA LYS A 540 5.66 -14.43 1.55
C LYS A 540 4.98 -13.68 0.41
N ALA A 541 4.92 -12.35 0.49
CA ALA A 541 4.28 -11.50 -0.52
C ALA A 541 5.00 -11.55 -1.87
N THR A 542 6.28 -11.95 -1.89
CA THR A 542 7.01 -12.08 -3.15
C THR A 542 6.52 -13.28 -3.98
N GLY A 543 6.09 -14.37 -3.34
CA GLY A 543 5.59 -15.56 -4.05
C GLY A 543 4.34 -15.29 -4.90
N THR A 544 3.52 -14.32 -4.51
CA THR A 544 2.37 -13.81 -5.27
C THR A 544 2.74 -12.70 -6.26
N SER A 545 3.85 -11.98 -6.04
CA SER A 545 4.30 -10.85 -6.86
C SER A 545 4.88 -11.26 -8.23
N LEU A 546 5.46 -12.47 -8.34
CA LEU A 546 6.04 -12.97 -9.60
C LEU A 546 5.00 -13.21 -10.72
N VAL A 547 3.72 -13.38 -10.37
CA VAL A 547 2.62 -13.63 -11.33
C VAL A 547 1.98 -12.32 -11.82
N VAL A 548 2.21 -11.19 -11.14
CA VAL A 548 1.48 -9.92 -11.36
C VAL A 548 2.43 -8.74 -11.68
N ALA A 549 3.73 -9.01 -11.85
CA ALA A 549 4.77 -8.00 -12.09
C ALA A 549 4.55 -7.11 -13.34
N ASN A 550 3.65 -7.54 -14.22
CA ASN A 550 3.51 -7.06 -15.60
C ASN A 550 2.66 -5.78 -15.78
N LEU A 551 2.13 -5.17 -14.72
CA LEU A 551 1.19 -4.04 -14.86
C LEU A 551 1.69 -2.67 -14.37
N PHE A 552 2.82 -2.58 -13.66
CA PHE A 552 3.19 -1.34 -12.93
C PHE A 552 4.55 -0.72 -13.26
N ILE A 553 5.46 -1.42 -13.95
CA ILE A 553 6.76 -0.86 -14.37
C ILE A 553 6.57 0.37 -15.26
N HIS A 554 5.43 0.46 -15.96
CA HIS A 554 5.13 1.54 -16.91
C HIS A 554 4.33 2.73 -16.34
N ARG A 555 3.67 2.60 -15.17
CA ARG A 555 2.77 3.66 -14.65
C ARG A 555 3.47 4.69 -13.76
N ILE A 556 4.55 4.30 -13.07
CA ILE A 556 5.37 5.22 -12.27
C ILE A 556 6.64 5.51 -13.08
N PRO A 557 6.81 6.73 -13.64
CA PRO A 557 7.89 7.06 -14.59
C PRO A 557 9.30 6.73 -14.09
N ILE A 558 9.50 6.78 -12.78
CA ILE A 558 10.78 6.51 -12.10
C ILE A 558 11.23 5.05 -12.28
N TYR A 559 10.30 4.11 -12.40
CA TYR A 559 10.59 2.69 -12.56
C TYR A 559 10.70 2.24 -14.02
N GLY A 560 10.46 3.14 -14.98
CA GLY A 560 10.45 2.84 -16.42
C GLY A 560 11.77 2.30 -16.99
N ALA A 561 12.87 2.34 -16.24
CA ALA A 561 14.17 1.77 -16.60
C ALA A 561 14.66 0.63 -15.67
N LEU A 562 14.03 0.42 -14.50
CA LEU A 562 14.51 -0.52 -13.47
C LEU A 562 13.37 -1.44 -12.98
N ALA A 563 13.27 -2.62 -13.61
CA ALA A 563 12.29 -3.64 -13.23
C ALA A 563 12.37 -4.05 -11.75
N SER A 564 13.57 -4.02 -11.16
CA SER A 564 13.78 -4.34 -9.74
C SER A 564 13.06 -3.38 -8.77
N GLY A 565 12.96 -2.10 -9.12
CA GLY A 565 12.28 -1.09 -8.30
C GLY A 565 10.76 -1.26 -8.32
N GLY A 566 10.19 -1.53 -9.49
CA GLY A 566 8.75 -1.80 -9.64
C GLY A 566 8.30 -3.07 -8.92
N ILE A 567 9.13 -4.14 -8.95
CA ILE A 567 8.86 -5.37 -8.21
C ILE A 567 8.95 -5.13 -6.69
N SER A 568 10.00 -4.46 -6.20
CA SER A 568 10.15 -4.11 -4.78
C SER A 568 8.97 -3.29 -4.26
N PHE A 569 8.55 -2.29 -5.05
CA PHE A 569 7.36 -1.49 -4.79
C PHE A 569 6.11 -2.38 -4.67
N HIS A 570 5.83 -3.22 -5.68
CA HIS A 570 4.65 -4.06 -5.70
C HIS A 570 4.63 -5.06 -4.53
N THR A 571 5.75 -5.75 -4.27
CA THR A 571 5.87 -6.66 -3.13
C THR A 571 5.62 -5.94 -1.81
N THR A 572 6.20 -4.74 -1.65
CA THR A 572 6.01 -3.93 -0.45
C THR A 572 4.55 -3.47 -0.31
N TYR A 573 3.95 -3.00 -1.39
CA TYR A 573 2.56 -2.56 -1.46
C TYR A 573 1.59 -3.69 -1.08
N SER A 574 1.72 -4.84 -1.74
CA SER A 574 0.90 -6.03 -1.49
C SER A 574 1.05 -6.52 -0.06
N MET A 575 2.29 -6.54 0.47
CA MET A 575 2.55 -6.86 1.86
C MET A 575 1.84 -5.89 2.80
N LEU A 576 2.02 -4.57 2.62
CA LEU A 576 1.42 -3.56 3.48
C LEU A 576 -0.11 -3.61 3.48
N ASN A 577 -0.74 -3.80 2.31
CA ASN A 577 -2.19 -3.95 2.21
C ASN A 577 -2.69 -5.19 2.94
N GLN A 578 -2.06 -6.34 2.72
CA GLN A 578 -2.41 -7.57 3.43
C GLN A 578 -2.28 -7.37 4.95
N CYS A 579 -1.20 -6.72 5.39
CA CYS A 579 -0.96 -6.43 6.80
C CYS A 579 -2.03 -5.50 7.36
N LEU A 580 -2.46 -4.50 6.60
CA LEU A 580 -3.51 -3.58 7.01
C LEU A 580 -4.87 -4.29 7.14
N GLU A 581 -5.22 -5.17 6.20
CA GLU A 581 -6.42 -6.02 6.28
C GLU A 581 -6.37 -6.94 7.51
N GLU A 582 -5.22 -7.57 7.77
CA GLU A 582 -5.02 -8.44 8.94
C GLU A 582 -5.15 -7.67 10.26
N LEU A 583 -4.56 -6.47 10.36
CA LEU A 583 -4.66 -5.61 11.54
C LEU A 583 -6.08 -5.08 11.76
N ALA A 584 -6.77 -4.67 10.69
CA ALA A 584 -8.16 -4.26 10.77
C ALA A 584 -9.04 -5.43 11.27
N ALA A 585 -8.85 -6.63 10.73
CA ALA A 585 -9.58 -7.82 11.14
C ALA A 585 -9.28 -8.24 12.60
N ASP A 586 -8.02 -8.14 13.04
CA ASP A 586 -7.65 -8.34 14.46
C ASP A 586 -8.36 -7.32 15.35
N SER A 587 -8.33 -6.03 14.98
CA SER A 587 -9.01 -4.95 15.73
C SER A 587 -10.51 -5.21 15.87
N GLN A 588 -11.16 -5.66 14.79
CA GLN A 588 -12.58 -6.03 14.80
C GLN A 588 -12.86 -7.22 15.73
N ARG A 589 -12.04 -8.28 15.69
CA ARG A 589 -12.19 -9.43 16.59
C ARG A 589 -12.04 -9.04 18.06
N VAL A 590 -11.00 -8.27 18.36
CA VAL A 590 -10.74 -7.75 19.70
C VAL A 590 -11.91 -6.90 20.19
N LEU A 591 -12.44 -6.03 19.33
CA LEU A 591 -13.60 -5.19 19.64
C LEU A 591 -14.85 -6.03 19.93
N MET A 592 -15.17 -7.00 19.07
CA MET A 592 -16.31 -7.89 19.28
C MET A 592 -16.16 -8.65 20.60
N LYS A 593 -14.97 -9.14 20.92
CA LYS A 593 -14.71 -9.87 22.15
C LYS A 593 -14.79 -9.00 23.40
N ALA A 594 -14.35 -7.75 23.31
CA ALA A 594 -14.42 -6.80 24.41
C ALA A 594 -15.87 -6.51 24.82
N PHE A 595 -16.78 -6.36 23.85
CA PHE A 595 -18.18 -6.03 24.12
C PHE A 595 -19.14 -7.24 24.04
N GLU A 596 -18.61 -8.46 23.95
CA GLU A 596 -19.41 -9.69 24.04
C GLU A 596 -19.96 -9.84 25.47
N SER A 597 -21.29 -9.91 25.58
CA SER A 597 -21.96 -10.22 26.84
C SER A 597 -21.52 -11.60 27.33
N ASP A 598 -21.06 -11.70 28.58
CA ASP A 598 -20.83 -13.01 29.20
C ASP A 598 -22.18 -13.73 29.34
N VAL A 599 -22.36 -14.83 28.62
CA VAL A 599 -23.54 -15.70 28.68
C VAL A 599 -23.57 -16.48 29.98
#